data_AF-A0A150SIL6-F1
#
_entry.id   AF-A0A150SIL6-F1
#
_cell.length_a   1.000
_cell.length_b   1.000
_cell.length_c   1.000
_cell.angle_alpha   90.00
_cell.angle_beta   90.00
_cell.angle_gamma   90.00
#
_symmetry.space_group_name_H-M   'P 1'
#
loop_
_entity.id
_entity.type
_entity.pdbx_description
1 polymer ?
#
loop_
_entity_poly.entity_id
_entity_poly.type
_entity_poly.pdbx_seq_one_letter_code
_entity_poly.pdbx_strand_id
1 'polypeptide(L)'
;MAKRRVAWLWAAWTLTAGGCTTLVGLDDGYHLVEGAGGASGGTGGTASPGAGGDEGSVPEDVELIDDMEDGDNAIDEASGRVGYWYSYNDGTGTQTPPDSSEEPSVGFVPEALTPPRGQSTMAVHTFGSGFTEWGAGVGFALNGPDMGLFPYDASAYTGIVFWARLGDAGAATTVKVNVSDRSSEPAGGICDESAGEGEPDRCFDHWSYIAPLGAEWALIVIPFEELTRAGSGAEPTAQAVDLAGLYTIDFGFPQGEDFDVFIDDIGFYR
;
A
#
# COMPACT_ATOMS: atom_id res chain seq x y z
N MET A 1 -5.78 -42.38 -26.78
CA MET A 1 -6.26 -41.05 -26.36
C MET A 1 -5.04 -40.18 -26.15
N ALA A 2 -4.78 -39.28 -27.08
CA ALA A 2 -3.55 -38.48 -27.14
C ALA A 2 -3.70 -37.19 -26.32
N LYS A 3 -2.73 -36.93 -25.44
CA LYS A 3 -2.59 -35.69 -24.66
C LYS A 3 -2.26 -34.54 -25.62
N ARG A 4 -3.15 -33.54 -25.72
CA ARG A 4 -2.86 -32.27 -26.39
C ARG A 4 -2.06 -31.39 -25.44
N ARG A 5 -0.82 -31.07 -25.84
CA ARG A 5 -0.02 -29.99 -25.26
C ARG A 5 -0.43 -28.69 -25.97
N VAL A 6 -0.85 -27.70 -25.21
CA VAL A 6 -1.10 -26.34 -25.72
C VAL A 6 0.23 -25.61 -25.68
N ALA A 7 0.71 -25.21 -26.86
CA ALA A 7 1.89 -24.37 -27.03
C ALA A 7 1.43 -22.90 -27.02
N TRP A 8 2.03 -22.10 -26.15
CA TRP A 8 1.80 -20.65 -26.09
C TRP A 8 2.63 -19.97 -27.17
N LEU A 9 1.95 -19.26 -28.07
CA LEU A 9 2.55 -18.44 -29.12
C LEU A 9 2.88 -17.07 -28.55
N TRP A 10 4.15 -16.70 -28.63
CA TRP A 10 4.69 -15.40 -28.28
C TRP A 10 4.34 -14.39 -29.38
N ALA A 11 3.69 -13.27 -29.03
CA ALA A 11 3.54 -12.12 -29.90
C ALA A 11 4.48 -11.01 -29.41
N ALA A 12 5.63 -10.89 -30.08
CA ALA A 12 6.56 -9.79 -29.88
C ALA A 12 5.97 -8.51 -30.50
N TRP A 13 5.73 -7.50 -29.66
CA TRP A 13 5.42 -6.15 -30.12
C TRP A 13 6.71 -5.33 -30.17
N THR A 14 6.96 -4.76 -31.35
CA THR A 14 8.06 -3.84 -31.61
C THR A 14 7.59 -2.44 -31.27
N LEU A 15 8.08 -1.83 -30.19
CA LEU A 15 7.89 -0.42 -29.91
C LEU A 15 8.97 0.41 -30.63
N THR A 16 8.49 1.30 -31.49
CA THR A 16 9.28 2.35 -32.15
C THR A 16 9.69 3.41 -31.13
N ALA A 17 11.00 3.64 -31.04
CA ALA A 17 11.59 4.76 -30.31
C ALA A 17 11.05 6.11 -30.84
N GLY A 18 10.57 6.95 -29.94
CA GLY A 18 10.15 8.31 -30.27
C GLY A 18 10.06 9.19 -29.02
N GLY A 19 10.92 10.20 -28.96
CA GLY A 19 10.66 11.42 -28.20
C GLY A 19 11.29 11.51 -26.81
N CYS A 20 12.53 12.00 -26.77
CA CYS A 20 13.10 12.60 -25.56
C CYS A 20 12.34 13.92 -25.31
N THR A 21 11.46 13.95 -24.30
CA THR A 21 10.93 15.19 -23.74
C THR A 21 11.59 15.36 -22.39
N THR A 22 12.48 16.35 -22.28
CA THR A 22 13.04 16.77 -20.99
C THR A 22 11.91 17.40 -20.17
N LEU A 23 11.38 16.67 -19.19
CA LEU A 23 10.62 17.26 -18.10
C LEU A 23 11.63 18.01 -17.21
N VAL A 24 11.47 19.33 -17.18
CA VAL A 24 12.21 20.22 -16.29
C VAL A 24 11.43 20.26 -14.98
N GLY A 25 11.97 19.68 -13.90
CA GLY A 25 11.31 19.73 -12.58
C GLY A 25 11.75 18.75 -11.49
N LEU A 26 12.76 17.90 -11.69
CA LEU A 26 13.14 16.84 -10.73
C LEU A 26 14.26 17.21 -9.72
N ASP A 27 14.57 18.50 -9.55
CA ASP A 27 15.74 18.92 -8.74
C ASP A 27 15.40 19.59 -7.40
N ASP A 28 14.12 19.72 -7.01
CA ASP A 28 13.75 20.07 -5.63
C ASP A 28 13.13 18.84 -4.97
N GLY A 29 13.75 18.37 -3.88
CA GLY A 29 13.23 17.27 -3.09
C GLY A 29 11.83 17.61 -2.61
N TYR A 30 10.84 16.83 -3.05
CA TYR A 30 9.50 16.92 -2.51
C TYR A 30 9.57 16.51 -1.03
N HIS A 31 9.25 17.44 -0.15
CA HIS A 31 9.07 17.17 1.27
C HIS A 31 7.58 16.89 1.49
N LEU A 32 7.24 15.86 2.27
CA LEU A 32 5.88 15.65 2.75
C LEU A 32 5.36 16.96 3.36
N VAL A 33 4.43 17.62 2.68
CA VAL A 33 3.92 18.91 3.11
C VAL A 33 2.94 18.67 4.25
N GLU A 34 3.11 19.38 5.38
CA GLU A 34 2.10 19.43 6.44
C GLU A 34 0.76 19.87 5.85
N GLY A 35 -0.25 18.99 5.92
CA GLY A 35 -1.62 19.34 5.57
C GLY A 35 -2.11 20.51 6.44
N ALA A 36 -2.47 21.62 5.81
CA ALA A 36 -3.05 22.78 6.50
C ALA A 36 -4.46 22.45 7.00
N GLY A 37 -4.57 21.86 8.19
CA GLY A 37 -5.81 21.72 8.93
C GLY A 37 -6.41 23.09 9.21
N GLY A 38 -7.62 23.34 8.70
CA GLY A 38 -8.31 24.62 8.81
C GLY A 38 -8.63 25.01 10.27
N ALA A 39 -7.89 25.97 10.81
CA ALA A 39 -8.22 26.57 12.09
C ALA A 39 -9.49 27.44 11.98
N SER A 40 -10.59 26.99 12.57
CA SER A 40 -11.74 27.85 12.89
C SER A 40 -11.84 28.01 14.42
N GLY A 41 -11.79 29.26 14.87
CA GLY A 41 -11.74 29.62 16.28
C GLY A 41 -13.05 29.41 17.03
N GLY A 42 -12.94 28.93 18.26
CA GLY A 42 -14.01 28.88 19.24
C GLY A 42 -13.47 28.88 20.67
N THR A 43 -13.56 30.03 21.34
CA THR A 43 -13.21 30.21 22.75
C THR A 43 -14.19 29.52 23.70
N GLY A 44 -13.71 28.78 24.71
CA GLY A 44 -14.48 28.44 25.91
C GLY A 44 -14.02 27.14 26.58
N GLY A 45 -13.24 27.24 27.65
CA GLY A 45 -12.61 26.10 28.31
C GLY A 45 -13.50 25.30 29.28
N THR A 46 -13.10 24.05 29.50
CA THR A 46 -13.14 23.31 30.77
C THR A 46 -12.14 22.16 30.68
N ALA A 47 -11.27 22.06 31.69
CA ALA A 47 -10.19 21.07 31.75
C ALA A 47 -10.70 19.64 31.97
N SER A 48 -10.09 18.68 31.27
CA SER A 48 -10.02 17.27 31.64
C SER A 48 -8.71 16.67 31.10
N PRO A 49 -8.14 15.63 31.72
CA PRO A 49 -6.71 15.37 31.70
C PRO A 49 -6.25 14.48 30.53
N GLY A 50 -5.09 14.85 29.97
CA GLY A 50 -4.05 13.93 29.52
C GLY A 50 -4.39 12.92 28.44
N ALA A 51 -4.41 13.36 27.19
CA ALA A 51 -3.98 12.54 26.06
C ALA A 51 -2.83 13.28 25.39
N GLY A 52 -1.60 12.95 25.79
CA GLY A 52 -0.41 13.32 25.02
C GLY A 52 -0.33 12.35 23.84
N GLY A 53 -1.13 12.60 22.81
CA GLY A 53 -0.79 12.15 21.47
C GLY A 53 0.21 13.16 20.95
N ASP A 54 1.45 12.73 20.78
CA ASP A 54 2.37 13.45 19.90
C ASP A 54 1.67 13.52 18.54
N GLU A 55 1.29 14.72 18.09
CA GLU A 55 0.93 14.92 16.69
C GLU A 55 2.22 14.63 15.94
N GLY A 56 2.37 13.36 15.52
CA GLY A 56 3.63 12.81 15.04
C GLY A 56 4.24 13.74 14.02
N SER A 57 5.35 14.38 14.38
CA SER A 57 6.09 15.23 13.47
C SER A 57 6.41 14.41 12.22
N VAL A 58 6.12 14.97 11.05
CA VAL A 58 6.53 14.39 9.76
C VAL A 58 8.01 14.00 9.87
N PRO A 59 8.38 12.74 9.59
CA PRO A 59 9.79 12.36 9.59
C PRO A 59 10.59 13.28 8.64
N GLU A 60 11.76 13.76 9.07
CA GLU A 60 12.52 14.75 8.28
C GLU A 60 13.24 14.11 7.07
N ASP A 61 13.48 12.79 7.09
CA ASP A 61 14.13 12.02 6.02
C ASP A 61 13.16 11.00 5.42
N VAL A 62 12.27 11.49 4.55
CA VAL A 62 11.31 10.65 3.82
C VAL A 62 11.78 10.47 2.39
N GLU A 63 11.82 9.23 1.96
CA GLU A 63 12.02 8.84 0.58
C GLU A 63 10.69 8.35 0.01
N LEU A 64 10.13 9.10 -0.93
CA LEU A 64 8.87 8.74 -1.57
C LEU A 64 8.99 7.41 -2.32
N ILE A 65 7.97 6.59 -2.12
CA ILE A 65 7.68 5.41 -2.91
C ILE A 65 6.75 5.81 -4.04
N ASP A 66 5.75 6.63 -3.77
CA ASP A 66 4.78 7.10 -4.77
C ASP A 66 3.98 8.30 -4.23
N ASP A 67 3.89 9.37 -5.03
CA ASP A 67 3.08 10.57 -4.75
C ASP A 67 1.79 10.66 -5.59
N MET A 68 1.54 9.69 -6.47
CA MET A 68 0.38 9.59 -7.37
C MET A 68 0.27 10.67 -8.45
N GLU A 69 1.20 11.63 -8.54
CA GLU A 69 1.03 12.82 -9.36
C GLU A 69 1.34 12.61 -10.85
N ASP A 70 1.99 11.50 -11.21
CA ASP A 70 2.25 11.14 -12.61
C ASP A 70 1.04 10.52 -13.32
N GLY A 71 0.02 10.14 -12.55
CA GLY A 71 -1.27 9.65 -13.02
C GLY A 71 -1.22 8.28 -13.68
N ASP A 72 -0.19 7.49 -13.41
CA ASP A 72 -0.13 6.09 -13.85
C ASP A 72 -0.32 5.11 -12.69
N ASN A 73 0.01 3.84 -12.91
CA ASN A 73 -0.20 2.77 -11.93
C ASN A 73 1.11 2.20 -11.40
N ALA A 74 2.23 2.84 -11.67
CA ALA A 74 3.55 2.47 -11.21
C ALA A 74 3.91 3.25 -9.94
N ILE A 75 4.72 2.64 -9.08
CA ILE A 75 5.42 3.39 -8.04
C ILE A 75 6.62 4.11 -8.66
N ASP A 76 7.15 5.12 -7.97
CA ASP A 76 8.35 5.83 -8.40
C ASP A 76 9.53 4.87 -8.57
N GLU A 77 10.12 4.86 -9.77
CA GLU A 77 11.36 4.13 -10.05
C GLU A 77 12.56 4.81 -9.39
N ALA A 78 12.73 4.58 -8.09
CA ALA A 78 13.79 5.15 -7.27
C ALA A 78 14.45 4.09 -6.37
N SER A 79 15.75 4.24 -6.12
CA SER A 79 16.54 3.36 -5.23
C SER A 79 16.41 1.86 -5.53
N GLY A 80 16.20 1.50 -6.81
CA GLY A 80 16.04 0.11 -7.25
C GLY A 80 14.62 -0.45 -7.11
N ARG A 81 13.66 0.39 -6.70
CA ARG A 81 12.23 0.06 -6.77
C ARG A 81 11.73 0.14 -8.22
N VAL A 82 10.79 -0.75 -8.51
CA VAL A 82 9.99 -0.76 -9.74
C VAL A 82 8.79 -1.63 -9.42
N GLY A 83 7.58 -1.16 -9.64
CA GLY A 83 6.40 -1.90 -9.21
C GLY A 83 5.14 -1.22 -9.67
N TYR A 84 4.04 -1.95 -9.57
CA TYR A 84 2.74 -1.49 -10.03
C TYR A 84 1.69 -1.72 -8.97
N TRP A 85 0.78 -0.76 -8.85
CA TRP A 85 -0.42 -0.89 -8.06
C TRP A 85 -1.36 -1.94 -8.64
N TYR A 86 -1.98 -2.69 -7.73
CA TYR A 86 -3.00 -3.68 -8.01
C TYR A 86 -4.11 -3.63 -6.97
N SER A 87 -5.30 -4.06 -7.38
CA SER A 87 -6.40 -4.41 -6.48
C SER A 87 -6.54 -5.92 -6.39
N TYR A 88 -6.96 -6.41 -5.23
CA TYR A 88 -7.21 -7.82 -4.97
C TYR A 88 -8.41 -7.98 -4.03
N ASN A 89 -9.23 -9.02 -4.23
CA ASN A 89 -10.30 -9.37 -3.30
C ASN A 89 -10.65 -10.87 -3.28
N ASP A 90 -11.52 -11.24 -2.35
CA ASP A 90 -11.94 -12.63 -2.12
C ASP A 90 -12.96 -13.17 -3.14
N GLY A 91 -13.24 -12.42 -4.22
CA GLY A 91 -14.21 -12.78 -5.25
C GLY A 91 -15.67 -12.65 -4.79
N THR A 92 -15.92 -12.12 -3.59
CA THR A 92 -17.25 -11.71 -3.12
C THR A 92 -17.33 -10.18 -3.07
N GLY A 93 -18.53 -9.63 -2.80
CA GLY A 93 -18.69 -8.18 -2.69
C GLY A 93 -18.46 -7.40 -4.00
N THR A 94 -18.12 -6.12 -3.85
CA THR A 94 -17.76 -5.20 -4.93
C THR A 94 -16.60 -4.32 -4.48
N GLN A 95 -15.64 -4.08 -5.37
CA GLN A 95 -14.49 -3.19 -5.14
C GLN A 95 -14.33 -2.21 -6.32
N THR A 96 -13.85 -1.01 -6.02
CA THR A 96 -13.26 -0.10 -6.99
C THR A 96 -11.88 0.33 -6.51
N PRO A 97 -10.83 0.28 -7.35
CA PRO A 97 -10.78 -0.41 -8.64
C PRO A 97 -11.07 -1.93 -8.49
N PRO A 98 -11.68 -2.59 -9.48
CA PRO A 98 -11.98 -4.02 -9.40
C PRO A 98 -10.69 -4.85 -9.32
N ASP A 99 -10.82 -6.13 -8.93
CA ASP A 99 -9.68 -7.05 -8.82
C ASP A 99 -8.87 -7.06 -10.13
N SER A 100 -7.54 -6.95 -9.99
CA SER A 100 -6.63 -6.88 -11.13
C SER A 100 -6.62 -8.13 -12.02
N SER A 101 -7.11 -9.26 -11.50
CA SER A 101 -7.30 -10.52 -12.23
C SER A 101 -8.61 -10.60 -13.02
N GLU A 102 -9.54 -9.64 -12.84
CA GLU A 102 -10.76 -9.56 -13.64
C GLU A 102 -10.47 -9.09 -15.07
N GLU A 103 -11.22 -9.65 -16.04
CA GLU A 103 -11.07 -9.35 -17.45
C GLU A 103 -12.30 -8.61 -18.02
N PRO A 104 -12.12 -7.48 -18.75
CA PRO A 104 -10.83 -6.85 -19.05
C PRO A 104 -10.27 -6.13 -17.82
N SER A 105 -8.97 -6.27 -17.58
CA SER A 105 -8.30 -5.47 -16.57
C SER A 105 -8.46 -3.99 -16.91
N VAL A 106 -9.09 -3.22 -16.02
CA VAL A 106 -9.31 -1.78 -16.20
C VAL A 106 -8.15 -0.94 -15.69
N GLY A 107 -7.10 -1.59 -15.15
CA GLY A 107 -5.96 -0.94 -14.53
C GLY A 107 -6.32 -0.26 -13.20
N PHE A 108 -5.29 0.07 -12.44
CA PHE A 108 -5.38 0.94 -11.28
C PHE A 108 -4.99 2.36 -11.73
N VAL A 109 -5.75 3.38 -11.37
CA VAL A 109 -5.42 4.78 -11.73
C VAL A 109 -5.74 5.67 -10.54
N PRO A 110 -4.83 6.55 -10.11
CA PRO A 110 -5.11 7.51 -9.06
C PRO A 110 -6.28 8.44 -9.40
N GLU A 111 -7.03 8.85 -8.38
CA GLU A 111 -8.16 9.77 -8.51
C GLU A 111 -7.74 11.21 -8.18
N ALA A 112 -8.21 12.15 -9.02
CA ALA A 112 -7.99 13.57 -8.79
C ALA A 112 -8.73 14.07 -7.54
N LEU A 113 -7.99 14.70 -6.63
CA LEU A 113 -8.49 15.29 -5.40
C LEU A 113 -9.23 16.61 -5.66
N THR A 114 -10.44 16.74 -5.09
CA THR A 114 -11.22 17.98 -5.12
C THR A 114 -11.77 18.31 -3.72
N PRO A 115 -11.19 19.30 -2.99
CA PRO A 115 -10.00 20.10 -3.35
C PRO A 115 -8.68 19.30 -3.21
N PRO A 116 -7.58 19.78 -3.82
CA PRO A 116 -6.26 19.19 -3.63
C PRO A 116 -5.77 19.33 -2.18
N ARG A 117 -4.88 18.43 -1.74
CA ARG A 117 -4.19 18.48 -0.44
C ARG A 117 -2.87 19.23 -0.60
N GLY A 118 -2.92 20.55 -0.56
CA GLY A 118 -1.73 21.38 -0.75
C GLY A 118 -1.25 21.32 -2.19
N GLN A 119 -0.08 20.71 -2.43
CA GLN A 119 0.44 20.46 -3.79
C GLN A 119 0.04 19.10 -4.35
N SER A 120 -0.39 18.15 -3.51
CA SER A 120 -0.93 16.87 -3.98
C SER A 120 -2.32 17.09 -4.57
N THR A 121 -2.49 16.61 -5.81
CA THR A 121 -3.70 16.72 -6.61
C THR A 121 -4.31 15.37 -6.95
N MET A 122 -3.63 14.26 -6.65
CA MET A 122 -4.05 12.90 -6.92
C MET A 122 -3.91 12.04 -5.66
N ALA A 123 -4.65 10.94 -5.59
CA ALA A 123 -4.51 9.94 -4.52
C ALA A 123 -5.03 8.59 -4.99
N VAL A 124 -4.60 7.51 -4.36
CA VAL A 124 -5.32 6.25 -4.40
C VAL A 124 -6.70 6.47 -3.79
N HIS A 125 -7.76 6.08 -4.49
CA HIS A 125 -9.10 6.00 -3.94
C HIS A 125 -9.62 4.58 -4.15
N THR A 126 -9.89 3.88 -3.05
CA THR A 126 -10.50 2.55 -3.10
C THR A 126 -11.67 2.44 -2.15
N PHE A 127 -12.75 1.84 -2.66
CA PHE A 127 -13.97 1.63 -1.90
C PHE A 127 -14.64 0.32 -2.29
N GLY A 128 -15.41 -0.25 -1.38
CA GLY A 128 -16.03 -1.53 -1.57
C GLY A 128 -16.96 -1.94 -0.44
N SER A 129 -17.72 -3.00 -0.67
CA SER A 129 -18.69 -3.54 0.28
C SER A 129 -19.01 -5.00 -0.01
N GLY A 130 -19.57 -5.70 0.99
CA GLY A 130 -20.17 -7.03 0.80
C GLY A 130 -19.20 -8.20 0.71
N PHE A 131 -17.95 -8.05 1.14
CA PHE A 131 -16.99 -9.14 1.25
C PHE A 131 -17.37 -10.11 2.39
N THR A 132 -17.21 -11.41 2.16
CA THR A 132 -17.73 -12.49 3.02
C THR A 132 -16.76 -13.65 3.25
N GLU A 133 -15.51 -13.53 2.82
CA GLU A 133 -14.45 -14.49 3.14
C GLU A 133 -13.31 -13.82 3.90
N TRP A 134 -12.32 -13.24 3.20
CA TRP A 134 -11.18 -12.59 3.84
C TRP A 134 -11.12 -11.09 3.59
N GLY A 135 -11.90 -10.56 2.63
CA GLY A 135 -11.99 -9.13 2.36
C GLY A 135 -11.43 -8.71 1.00
N ALA A 136 -10.85 -7.50 0.98
CA ALA A 136 -10.29 -6.87 -0.21
C ALA A 136 -9.10 -5.98 0.15
N GLY A 137 -8.38 -5.50 -0.85
CA GLY A 137 -7.34 -4.51 -0.66
C GLY A 137 -6.75 -4.00 -1.96
N VAL A 138 -5.81 -3.07 -1.79
CA VAL A 138 -4.97 -2.53 -2.84
C VAL A 138 -3.53 -2.53 -2.36
N GLY A 139 -2.57 -2.63 -3.25
CA GLY A 139 -1.17 -2.62 -2.87
C GLY A 139 -0.24 -2.55 -4.07
N PHE A 140 1.05 -2.61 -3.81
CA PHE A 140 2.08 -2.56 -4.83
C PHE A 140 3.27 -3.44 -4.44
N ALA A 141 3.96 -3.96 -5.46
CA ALA A 141 5.26 -4.59 -5.30
C ALA A 141 6.34 -3.52 -5.18
N LEU A 142 7.31 -3.71 -4.27
CA LEU A 142 8.47 -2.83 -4.14
C LEU A 142 9.51 -3.09 -5.24
N ASN A 143 9.55 -4.31 -5.78
CA ASN A 143 10.45 -4.73 -6.86
C ASN A 143 9.81 -5.85 -7.69
N GLY A 144 9.13 -5.46 -8.77
CA GLY A 144 8.38 -6.33 -9.66
C GLY A 144 8.46 -5.96 -11.15
N PRO A 145 9.65 -5.87 -11.75
CA PRO A 145 9.77 -5.67 -13.19
C PRO A 145 9.18 -6.87 -13.95
N ASP A 146 8.56 -6.60 -15.10
CA ASP A 146 7.96 -7.62 -15.98
C ASP A 146 6.93 -8.53 -15.27
N MET A 147 6.16 -7.98 -14.31
CA MET A 147 5.21 -8.73 -13.46
C MET A 147 5.89 -9.82 -12.60
N GLY A 148 7.20 -9.70 -12.35
CA GLY A 148 7.89 -10.49 -11.35
C GLY A 148 7.60 -9.99 -9.93
N LEU A 149 8.09 -10.73 -8.94
CA LEU A 149 8.06 -10.32 -7.54
C LEU A 149 9.40 -10.72 -6.90
N PHE A 150 10.23 -9.74 -6.61
CA PHE A 150 11.60 -9.90 -6.12
C PHE A 150 11.80 -9.14 -4.81
N PRO A 151 12.77 -9.56 -3.98
CA PRO A 151 13.04 -8.86 -2.74
C PRO A 151 13.60 -7.45 -3.01
N TYR A 152 13.17 -6.50 -2.19
CA TYR A 152 13.72 -5.16 -2.04
C TYR A 152 14.43 -5.05 -0.68
N ASP A 153 15.63 -4.49 -0.68
CA ASP A 153 16.41 -4.25 0.55
C ASP A 153 16.00 -2.89 1.15
N ALA A 154 15.15 -2.94 2.17
CA ALA A 154 14.67 -1.81 2.94
C ALA A 154 15.46 -1.62 4.25
N SER A 155 16.64 -2.25 4.42
CA SER A 155 17.41 -2.19 5.67
C SER A 155 17.90 -0.79 6.05
N ALA A 156 17.85 0.16 5.11
CA ALA A 156 18.19 1.56 5.34
C ALA A 156 17.07 2.37 6.00
N TYR A 157 15.85 1.82 6.16
CA TYR A 157 14.68 2.55 6.66
C TYR A 157 14.19 2.00 8.00
N THR A 158 13.49 2.84 8.75
CA THR A 158 12.94 2.50 10.07
C THR A 158 11.42 2.33 10.05
N GLY A 159 10.74 2.73 8.98
CA GLY A 159 9.31 2.55 8.84
C GLY A 159 8.72 3.11 7.55
N ILE A 160 7.39 3.10 7.50
CA ILE A 160 6.56 3.61 6.40
C ILE A 160 5.79 4.84 6.89
N VAL A 161 5.59 5.80 6.00
CA VAL A 161 4.74 6.97 6.21
C VAL A 161 3.82 7.16 5.02
N PHE A 162 2.57 7.57 5.25
CA PHE A 162 1.63 7.93 4.20
C PHE A 162 0.53 8.84 4.74
N TRP A 163 -0.18 9.53 3.86
CA TRP A 163 -1.41 10.25 4.19
C TRP A 163 -2.64 9.38 3.91
N ALA A 164 -3.63 9.42 4.79
CA ALA A 164 -4.92 8.81 4.50
C ALA A 164 -6.11 9.56 5.11
N ARG A 165 -7.29 9.35 4.53
CA ARG A 165 -8.59 9.74 5.09
C ARG A 165 -9.69 8.82 4.60
N LEU A 166 -10.83 8.83 5.29
CA LEU A 166 -12.06 8.23 4.79
C LEU A 166 -12.61 9.03 3.60
N GLY A 167 -13.17 8.33 2.61
CA GLY A 167 -14.01 8.95 1.59
C GLY A 167 -15.48 9.06 2.02
N ASP A 168 -16.00 8.06 2.75
CA ASP A 168 -17.33 8.07 3.35
C ASP A 168 -17.28 7.92 4.88
N ALA A 169 -18.06 8.72 5.61
CA ALA A 169 -18.07 8.73 7.07
C ALA A 169 -18.73 7.48 7.72
N GLY A 170 -19.43 6.66 6.93
CA GLY A 170 -20.02 5.39 7.33
C GLY A 170 -19.14 4.17 7.03
N ALA A 171 -17.99 4.36 6.37
CA ALA A 171 -17.04 3.31 6.06
C ALA A 171 -16.19 2.87 7.27
N ALA A 172 -15.48 1.74 7.11
CA ALA A 172 -14.54 1.19 8.06
C ALA A 172 -13.51 2.24 8.49
N THR A 173 -13.38 2.44 9.81
CA THR A 173 -12.52 3.49 10.40
C THR A 173 -11.08 3.02 10.62
N THR A 174 -10.68 1.93 9.98
CA THR A 174 -9.33 1.38 10.06
C THR A 174 -8.91 0.79 8.73
N VAL A 175 -7.62 0.87 8.41
CA VAL A 175 -7.00 0.12 7.31
C VAL A 175 -5.90 -0.78 7.87
N LYS A 176 -5.86 -2.05 7.43
CA LYS A 176 -4.77 -2.96 7.77
C LYS A 176 -3.63 -2.76 6.77
N VAL A 177 -2.55 -2.13 7.21
CA VAL A 177 -1.33 -2.00 6.41
C VAL A 177 -0.54 -3.28 6.58
N ASN A 178 -0.32 -4.03 5.50
CA ASN A 178 0.49 -5.24 5.46
C ASN A 178 1.83 -4.95 4.79
N VAL A 179 2.88 -5.58 5.30
CA VAL A 179 4.24 -5.55 4.75
C VAL A 179 4.71 -6.99 4.62
N SER A 180 4.94 -7.43 3.39
CA SER A 180 5.39 -8.79 3.13
C SER A 180 6.92 -8.86 3.08
N ASP A 181 7.44 -9.97 3.61
CA ASP A 181 8.87 -10.26 3.65
C ASP A 181 9.14 -11.70 3.16
N ARG A 182 10.40 -12.11 3.10
CA ARG A 182 10.78 -13.48 2.66
C ARG A 182 10.08 -14.60 3.44
N SER A 183 9.66 -14.35 4.68
CA SER A 183 9.04 -15.35 5.56
C SER A 183 7.52 -15.46 5.41
N SER A 184 6.89 -14.49 4.75
CA SER A 184 5.43 -14.40 4.60
C SER A 184 4.97 -14.38 3.14
N GLU A 185 5.86 -14.03 2.21
CA GLU A 185 5.60 -14.01 0.77
C GLU A 185 6.02 -15.32 0.09
N PRO A 186 5.16 -15.99 -0.70
CA PRO A 186 5.52 -17.16 -1.50
C PRO A 186 6.79 -16.99 -2.33
N ALA A 187 7.02 -15.80 -2.92
CA ALA A 187 8.23 -15.51 -3.69
C ALA A 187 9.53 -15.55 -2.85
N GLY A 188 9.43 -15.51 -1.50
CA GLY A 188 10.53 -15.74 -0.57
C GLY A 188 10.98 -17.20 -0.48
N GLY A 189 10.10 -18.15 -0.82
CA GLY A 189 10.38 -19.58 -0.79
C GLY A 189 10.64 -20.16 0.60
N ILE A 190 10.22 -19.46 1.67
CA ILE A 190 10.35 -19.90 3.07
C ILE A 190 9.00 -20.41 3.61
N CYS A 191 7.91 -19.68 3.34
CA CYS A 191 6.57 -20.06 3.78
C CYS A 191 5.97 -21.20 2.94
N ASP A 192 4.93 -21.84 3.48
CA ASP A 192 4.14 -22.89 2.86
C ASP A 192 2.79 -22.34 2.38
N GLU A 193 2.60 -22.29 1.06
CA GLU A 193 1.34 -21.89 0.41
C GLU A 193 0.19 -22.87 0.68
N SER A 194 0.51 -24.12 1.07
CA SER A 194 -0.48 -25.15 1.36
C SER A 194 -0.93 -25.17 2.82
N ALA A 195 -0.24 -24.43 3.69
CA ALA A 195 -0.60 -24.32 5.09
C ALA A 195 -1.92 -23.57 5.26
N GLY A 196 -2.78 -24.10 6.14
CA GLY A 196 -4.07 -23.50 6.47
C GLY A 196 -3.96 -22.38 7.50
N GLU A 197 -5.08 -21.70 7.78
CA GLU A 197 -5.16 -20.77 8.91
C GLU A 197 -4.79 -21.47 10.23
N GLY A 198 -3.90 -20.83 10.99
CA GLY A 198 -3.42 -21.35 12.28
C GLY A 198 -2.31 -22.41 12.18
N GLU A 199 -1.93 -22.85 10.98
CA GLU A 199 -0.76 -23.70 10.77
C GLU A 199 0.54 -22.88 10.77
N PRO A 200 1.67 -23.46 11.22
CA PRO A 200 2.97 -22.78 11.16
C PRO A 200 3.38 -22.52 9.72
N ASP A 201 4.29 -21.57 9.53
CA ASP A 201 4.91 -21.27 8.24
C ASP A 201 3.93 -20.85 7.12
N ARG A 202 2.70 -20.44 7.43
CA ARG A 202 1.71 -20.04 6.40
C ARG A 202 2.16 -18.82 5.60
N CYS A 203 2.06 -18.91 4.27
CA CYS A 203 2.16 -17.74 3.41
C CYS A 203 0.98 -16.77 3.63
N PHE A 204 1.16 -15.52 3.23
CA PHE A 204 0.18 -14.44 3.34
C PHE A 204 -0.19 -14.05 4.79
N ASP A 205 0.52 -14.57 5.81
CA ASP A 205 0.50 -14.06 7.19
C ASP A 205 1.54 -12.94 7.33
N HIS A 206 1.31 -11.84 6.62
CA HIS A 206 2.21 -10.70 6.55
C HIS A 206 2.28 -9.92 7.87
N TRP A 207 3.37 -9.18 8.04
CA TRP A 207 3.52 -8.20 9.09
C TRP A 207 2.52 -7.07 8.90
N SER A 208 1.88 -6.60 9.95
CA SER A 208 0.81 -5.63 9.81
C SER A 208 0.66 -4.65 10.96
N TYR A 209 0.04 -3.52 10.63
CA TYR A 209 -0.39 -2.48 11.54
C TYR A 209 -1.83 -2.09 11.21
N ILE A 210 -2.66 -1.90 12.23
CA ILE A 210 -4.04 -1.43 12.06
C ILE A 210 -4.04 0.10 12.23
N ALA A 211 -4.00 0.82 11.11
CA ALA A 211 -3.98 2.26 11.12
C ALA A 211 -5.40 2.82 11.29
N PRO A 212 -5.63 3.75 12.24
CA PRO A 212 -6.92 4.43 12.37
C PRO A 212 -7.12 5.43 11.23
N LEU A 213 -8.37 5.54 10.77
CA LEU A 213 -8.79 6.50 9.74
C LEU A 213 -9.79 7.50 10.31
N GLY A 214 -9.69 8.75 9.86
CA GLY A 214 -10.63 9.82 10.14
C GLY A 214 -11.17 10.45 8.87
N ALA A 215 -12.16 11.34 9.02
CA ALA A 215 -12.72 12.09 7.89
C ALA A 215 -11.73 13.11 7.28
N GLU A 216 -10.77 13.56 8.08
CA GLU A 216 -9.72 14.49 7.66
C GLU A 216 -8.46 13.72 7.28
N TRP A 217 -7.67 14.29 6.37
CA TRP A 217 -6.33 13.81 6.05
C TRP A 217 -5.45 13.78 7.31
N ALA A 218 -4.93 12.61 7.62
CA ALA A 218 -3.98 12.40 8.69
C ALA A 218 -2.72 11.74 8.14
N LEU A 219 -1.57 12.17 8.67
CA LEU A 219 -0.30 11.49 8.44
C LEU A 219 -0.26 10.25 9.34
N ILE A 220 -0.03 9.09 8.74
CA ILE A 220 0.15 7.82 9.43
C ILE A 220 1.62 7.45 9.34
N VAL A 221 2.26 7.28 10.49
CA VAL A 221 3.67 6.89 10.62
C VAL A 221 3.73 5.54 11.30
N ILE A 222 4.32 4.55 10.64
CA ILE A 222 4.38 3.16 11.10
C ILE A 222 5.85 2.76 11.23
N PRO A 223 6.41 2.73 12.45
CA PRO A 223 7.70 2.09 12.68
C PRO A 223 7.64 0.60 12.35
N PHE A 224 8.67 0.06 11.70
CA PHE A 224 8.74 -1.37 11.41
C PHE A 224 8.73 -2.24 12.68
N GLU A 225 9.20 -1.69 13.81
CA GLU A 225 9.14 -2.36 15.11
C GLU A 225 7.72 -2.46 15.71
N GLU A 226 6.76 -1.66 15.22
CA GLU A 226 5.35 -1.74 15.62
C GLU A 226 4.55 -2.74 14.79
N LEU A 227 5.12 -3.27 13.71
CA LEU A 227 4.46 -4.30 12.92
C LEU A 227 4.31 -5.59 13.74
N THR A 228 3.12 -6.18 13.66
CA THR A 228 2.78 -7.44 14.31
C THR A 228 2.23 -8.44 13.31
N ARG A 229 2.34 -9.73 13.62
CA ARG A 229 1.73 -10.81 12.83
C ARG A 229 0.86 -11.68 13.73
N ALA A 230 -0.23 -12.21 13.17
CA ALA A 230 -1.21 -12.96 13.94
C ALA A 230 -0.75 -14.40 14.25
N GLY A 231 0.07 -15.00 13.36
CA GLY A 231 0.59 -16.35 13.52
C GLY A 231 2.01 -16.43 14.09
N SER A 232 2.49 -17.68 14.27
CA SER A 232 3.90 -17.95 14.62
C SER A 232 4.85 -17.79 13.43
N GLY A 233 4.30 -17.52 12.22
CA GLY A 233 4.93 -17.46 10.90
C GLY A 233 5.98 -18.52 10.60
N ALA A 234 6.78 -18.31 9.55
CA ALA A 234 7.74 -19.29 9.06
C ALA A 234 9.03 -19.39 9.89
N GLU A 235 9.43 -20.61 10.26
CA GLU A 235 10.71 -20.89 10.91
C GLU A 235 11.92 -20.83 9.94
N PRO A 236 13.12 -20.40 10.40
CA PRO A 236 13.39 -19.91 11.75
C PRO A 236 13.13 -18.40 11.82
N THR A 237 12.59 -17.95 12.94
CA THR A 237 12.81 -16.58 13.44
C THR A 237 12.33 -15.42 12.57
N ALA A 238 11.04 -15.07 12.62
CA ALA A 238 10.67 -13.67 12.40
C ALA A 238 10.04 -13.12 13.69
N GLN A 239 10.89 -12.71 14.64
CA GLN A 239 10.47 -11.88 15.78
C GLN A 239 10.22 -10.43 15.34
N ALA A 240 10.74 -10.06 14.17
CA ALA A 240 10.54 -8.78 13.51
C ALA A 240 10.57 -9.02 11.99
N VAL A 241 10.06 -8.03 11.24
CA VAL A 241 10.07 -8.01 9.78
C VAL A 241 11.49 -8.07 9.20
N ASP A 242 11.68 -8.89 8.16
CA ASP A 242 12.96 -9.02 7.48
C ASP A 242 13.18 -7.92 6.43
N LEU A 243 13.73 -6.78 6.88
CA LEU A 243 13.95 -5.61 6.05
C LEU A 243 14.94 -5.82 4.89
N ALA A 244 15.74 -6.90 4.90
CA ALA A 244 16.66 -7.20 3.80
C ALA A 244 15.95 -7.85 2.59
N GLY A 245 14.65 -8.13 2.70
CA GLY A 245 13.86 -8.68 1.61
C GLY A 245 12.37 -8.47 1.83
N LEU A 246 11.93 -7.23 1.60
CA LEU A 246 10.51 -6.88 1.50
C LEU A 246 9.99 -7.11 0.07
N TYR A 247 8.71 -7.38 -0.08
CA TYR A 247 8.11 -7.64 -1.40
C TYR A 247 6.97 -6.68 -1.72
N THR A 248 6.00 -6.51 -0.83
CA THR A 248 4.79 -5.70 -1.04
C THR A 248 4.47 -4.83 0.16
N ILE A 249 3.75 -3.74 -0.11
CA ILE A 249 2.99 -3.00 0.89
C ILE A 249 1.54 -3.00 0.43
N ASP A 250 0.63 -3.47 1.29
CA ASP A 250 -0.78 -3.64 0.96
C ASP A 250 -1.69 -2.98 2.00
N PHE A 251 -2.78 -2.38 1.54
CA PHE A 251 -3.83 -1.76 2.32
C PHE A 251 -5.09 -2.62 2.26
N GLY A 252 -5.33 -3.38 3.32
CA GLY A 252 -6.39 -4.37 3.40
C GLY A 252 -7.59 -3.95 4.24
N PHE A 253 -8.76 -4.44 3.84
CA PHE A 253 -10.06 -4.25 4.47
C PHE A 253 -10.69 -5.61 4.75
N PRO A 254 -11.08 -5.91 6.00
CA PRO A 254 -11.66 -7.20 6.34
C PRO A 254 -13.08 -7.35 5.77
N GLN A 255 -13.55 -8.59 5.71
CA GLN A 255 -14.95 -8.90 5.42
C GLN A 255 -15.92 -8.26 6.43
N GLY A 256 -17.18 -8.08 6.02
CA GLY A 256 -18.27 -7.65 6.90
C GLY A 256 -18.34 -6.15 7.19
N GLU A 257 -17.45 -5.35 6.60
CA GLU A 257 -17.47 -3.89 6.66
C GLU A 257 -17.40 -3.29 5.25
N ASP A 258 -18.02 -2.13 5.07
CA ASP A 258 -17.86 -1.32 3.88
C ASP A 258 -16.59 -0.47 4.07
N PHE A 259 -15.80 -0.27 3.03
CA PHE A 259 -14.63 0.61 3.07
C PHE A 259 -14.70 1.66 1.99
N ASP A 260 -14.11 2.81 2.28
CA ASP A 260 -13.94 3.94 1.36
C ASP A 260 -12.80 4.80 1.90
N VAL A 261 -11.64 4.73 1.25
CA VAL A 261 -10.41 5.36 1.71
C VAL A 261 -9.65 6.05 0.57
N PHE A 262 -9.06 7.19 0.91
CA PHE A 262 -8.03 7.84 0.12
C PHE A 262 -6.66 7.61 0.77
N ILE A 263 -5.65 7.24 -0.02
CA ILE A 263 -4.26 7.01 0.41
C ILE A 263 -3.32 7.74 -0.52
N ASP A 264 -2.29 8.38 0.01
CA ASP A 264 -1.48 9.35 -0.72
C ASP A 264 -0.08 9.52 -0.11
N ASP A 265 0.87 10.07 -0.88
CA ASP A 265 2.22 10.47 -0.41
C ASP A 265 2.94 9.35 0.39
N ILE A 266 3.07 8.16 -0.21
CA ILE A 266 3.60 6.99 0.49
C ILE A 266 5.13 7.01 0.42
N GLY A 267 5.79 6.78 1.55
CA GLY A 267 7.25 6.83 1.63
C GLY A 267 7.82 5.92 2.70
N PHE A 268 9.12 5.67 2.59
CA PHE A 268 9.92 5.16 3.70
C PHE A 268 10.55 6.33 4.48
N TYR A 269 10.79 6.15 5.78
CA TYR A 269 11.53 7.13 6.59
C TYR A 269 12.69 6.52 7.39
N ARG A 270 13.57 7.39 7.90
CA ARG A 270 14.75 7.04 8.72
C ARG A 270 14.82 7.80 10.04
#